data_AF-A0A382SFA5-F1
#
_entry.id   AF-A0A382SFA5-F1
#
_cell.length_a   1.000
_cell.length_b   1.000
_cell.length_c   1.000
_cell.angle_alpha   90.00
_cell.angle_beta   90.00
_cell.angle_gamma   90.00
#
_symmetry.space_group_name_H-M   'P 1'
#
loop_
_entity.id
_entity.type
_entity.pdbx_description
1 polymer ?
#
loop_
_entity_poly.entity_id
_entity_poly.type
_entity_poly.pdbx_seq_one_letter_code
_entity_poly.pdbx_strand_id
1 'polypeptide(L)'
;TAYAQRGEGSRDRERPTPEQRQKARQEARAKMFEELQIPNEQQVLVAALLDTLQMEREKIMEDARNGPRDPEIFRMVRQQMEDLTAAFDVRLKETLGEEKFDLFVAHREAEQAERGDRRGRRGNRGEGRGGRSGGGRGGN
;
A
#
# COMPACT_ATOMS: atom_id res chain seq x y z
N THR A 1 36.31 20.00 -18.31
CA THR A 1 35.57 20.25 -17.05
C THR A 1 34.09 20.23 -17.35
N ALA A 2 33.44 19.08 -17.18
CA ALA A 2 32.00 18.92 -17.39
C ALA A 2 31.30 18.91 -16.03
N TYR A 3 30.52 19.96 -15.76
CA TYR A 3 29.64 20.04 -14.60
C TYR A 3 28.52 19.01 -14.77
N ALA A 4 28.49 18.00 -13.89
CA ALA A 4 27.33 17.12 -13.77
C ALA A 4 26.16 17.94 -13.20
N GLN A 5 25.15 18.20 -14.04
CA GLN A 5 23.85 18.69 -13.57
C GLN A 5 23.25 17.62 -12.65
N ARG A 6 23.36 17.86 -11.34
CA ARG A 6 22.57 17.20 -10.31
C ARG A 6 21.10 17.54 -10.62
N GLY A 7 20.35 16.56 -11.12
CA GLY A 7 18.93 16.71 -11.39
C GLY A 7 18.17 17.16 -10.14
N GLU A 8 17.76 18.42 -10.12
CA GLU A 8 16.67 18.95 -9.29
C GLU A 8 15.38 18.29 -9.77
N GLY A 9 15.11 17.08 -9.27
CA GLY A 9 13.94 16.31 -9.65
C GLY A 9 13.19 15.85 -8.42
N SER A 10 12.06 16.50 -8.13
CA SER A 10 10.98 16.05 -7.23
C SER A 10 11.06 16.50 -5.76
N ARG A 11 10.96 17.79 -5.47
CA ARG A 11 10.62 18.26 -4.11
C ARG A 11 9.77 19.52 -4.22
N ASP A 12 8.44 19.33 -4.25
CA ASP A 12 7.39 20.27 -3.80
C ASP A 12 6.00 19.75 -4.18
N ARG A 13 5.75 18.44 -4.05
CA ARG A 13 4.37 18.01 -3.80
C ARG A 13 4.18 18.15 -2.31
N GLU A 14 3.49 19.21 -1.90
CA GLU A 14 3.01 19.36 -0.54
C GLU A 14 2.39 18.03 -0.11
N ARG A 15 2.83 17.51 1.03
CA ARG A 15 2.22 16.30 1.59
C ARG A 15 0.75 16.62 1.84
N PRO A 16 -0.19 15.77 1.41
CA PRO A 16 -1.60 16.05 1.62
C PRO A 16 -1.87 16.24 3.11
N THR A 17 -2.62 17.29 3.43
CA THR A 17 -2.99 17.63 4.81
C THR A 17 -3.80 16.48 5.44
N PRO A 18 -3.86 16.37 6.78
CA PRO A 18 -4.68 15.36 7.44
C PRO A 18 -6.13 15.33 6.94
N GLU A 19 -6.72 16.50 6.74
CA GLU A 19 -8.07 16.67 6.20
C GLU A 19 -8.20 16.16 4.75
N GLN A 20 -7.24 16.49 3.88
CA GLN A 20 -7.22 15.98 2.51
C GLN A 20 -7.11 14.45 2.47
N ARG A 21 -6.31 13.87 3.38
CA ARG A 21 -6.20 12.41 3.50
C ARG A 21 -7.50 11.78 4.00
N GLN A 22 -8.19 12.43 4.95
CA GLN A 22 -9.49 11.97 5.42
C GLN A 22 -10.55 12.02 4.33
N LYS A 23 -10.62 13.12 3.58
CA LYS A 23 -11.55 13.27 2.45
C LYS A 23 -11.31 12.21 1.37
N ALA A 24 -10.06 12.03 0.95
CA ALA A 24 -9.71 11.02 -0.05
C ALA A 24 -10.07 9.59 0.42
N ARG A 25 -9.97 9.30 1.72
CA ARG A 25 -10.41 8.01 2.29
C ARG A 25 -11.93 7.85 2.24
N GLN A 26 -12.68 8.89 2.59
CA GLN A 26 -14.14 8.85 2.52
C GLN A 26 -14.63 8.68 1.08
N GLU A 27 -14.01 9.39 0.13
CA GLU A 27 -14.30 9.25 -1.30
C GLU A 27 -13.98 7.84 -1.81
N ALA A 28 -12.80 7.30 -1.47
CA ALA A 28 -12.44 5.92 -1.83
C ALA A 28 -13.39 4.89 -1.22
N ARG A 29 -13.81 5.10 0.04
CA ARG A 29 -14.78 4.22 0.72
C ARG A 29 -16.15 4.28 0.05
N ALA A 30 -16.64 5.48 -0.29
CA ALA A 30 -17.91 5.64 -0.97
C ALA A 30 -17.90 4.93 -2.33
N LYS A 31 -16.83 5.10 -3.11
CA LYS A 31 -16.63 4.42 -4.39
C LYS A 31 -16.63 2.89 -4.23
N MET A 32 -15.93 2.39 -3.21
CA MET A 32 -15.91 0.95 -2.91
C MET A 32 -17.30 0.43 -2.53
N PHE A 33 -18.07 1.15 -1.72
CA PHE A 33 -19.44 0.75 -1.35
C PHE A 33 -20.38 0.72 -2.55
N GLU A 34 -20.23 1.67 -3.47
CA GLU A 34 -20.97 1.72 -4.74
C GLU A 34 -20.61 0.53 -5.64
N GLU A 35 -19.32 0.28 -5.86
CA GLU A 35 -18.82 -0.82 -6.70
C GLU A 35 -19.22 -2.20 -6.18
N LEU A 36 -19.16 -2.39 -4.87
CA LEU A 36 -19.53 -3.65 -4.21
C LEU A 36 -21.04 -3.77 -3.98
N GLN A 37 -21.81 -2.72 -4.29
CA GLN A 37 -23.25 -2.62 -4.05
C GLN A 37 -23.60 -3.02 -2.61
N ILE A 38 -22.89 -2.47 -1.63
CA ILE A 38 -23.14 -2.74 -0.21
C ILE A 38 -24.41 -1.98 0.22
N PRO A 39 -25.43 -2.64 0.80
CA PRO A 39 -26.63 -1.98 1.30
C PRO A 39 -26.31 -0.91 2.35
N ASN A 40 -27.06 0.21 2.34
CA ASN A 40 -26.84 1.34 3.25
C ASN A 40 -26.80 0.93 4.75
N GLU A 41 -27.61 -0.04 5.14
CA GLU A 41 -27.63 -0.57 6.52
C GLU A 41 -26.30 -1.24 6.90
N GLN A 42 -25.68 -1.96 5.97
CA GLN A 42 -24.37 -2.60 6.18
C GLN A 42 -23.22 -1.59 6.04
N GLN A 43 -23.37 -0.55 5.22
CA GLN A 43 -22.31 0.47 5.03
C GLN A 43 -21.88 1.12 6.34
N VAL A 44 -22.81 1.39 7.26
CA VAL A 44 -22.48 1.99 8.57
C VAL A 44 -21.61 1.06 9.41
N LEU A 45 -21.97 -0.22 9.48
CA LEU A 45 -21.23 -1.24 10.24
C LEU A 45 -19.84 -1.49 9.62
N VAL A 46 -19.79 -1.62 8.30
CA VAL A 46 -18.54 -1.83 7.55
C VAL A 46 -17.63 -0.60 7.67
N ALA A 47 -18.18 0.61 7.60
CA ALA A 47 -17.42 1.85 7.79
C ALA A 47 -16.79 1.88 9.19
N ALA A 48 -17.56 1.57 10.23
CA ALA A 48 -17.05 1.53 11.60
C ALA A 48 -15.94 0.47 11.78
N LEU A 49 -16.10 -0.71 11.18
CA LEU A 49 -15.06 -1.76 11.19
C LEU A 49 -13.78 -1.28 10.50
N LEU A 50 -13.88 -0.67 9.32
CA LEU A 50 -12.71 -0.17 8.60
C LEU A 50 -12.02 0.99 9.32
N ASP A 51 -12.78 1.88 9.98
CA ASP A 51 -12.22 2.95 10.81
C ASP A 51 -11.46 2.39 12.01
N THR A 52 -12.04 1.40 12.70
CA THR A 52 -11.40 0.75 13.85
C THR A 52 -10.10 0.04 13.43
N LEU A 53 -10.14 -0.73 12.33
CA LEU A 53 -8.96 -1.37 11.76
C LEU A 53 -7.87 -0.34 11.44
N GLN A 54 -8.24 0.82 10.88
CA GLN A 54 -7.27 1.86 10.58
C GLN A 54 -6.65 2.45 11.85
N MET A 55 -7.45 2.76 12.86
CA MET A 55 -6.96 3.30 14.13
C MET A 55 -5.98 2.33 14.80
N GLU A 56 -6.30 1.03 14.84
CA GLU A 56 -5.42 0.03 15.43
C GLU A 56 -4.12 -0.14 14.64
N ARG A 57 -4.19 -0.13 13.31
CA ARG A 57 -2.98 -0.12 12.45
C ARG A 57 -2.12 1.12 12.69
N GLU A 58 -2.73 2.31 12.79
CA GLU A 58 -2.00 3.54 13.06
C GLU A 58 -1.29 3.49 14.41
N LYS A 59 -1.97 2.98 15.45
CA LYS A 59 -1.38 2.76 16.77
C LYS A 59 -0.18 1.81 16.73
N ILE A 60 -0.32 0.64 16.10
CA ILE A 60 0.79 -0.32 15.96
C ILE A 60 1.98 0.33 15.23
N MET A 61 1.72 1.09 14.16
CA MET A 61 2.80 1.78 13.43
C MET A 61 3.44 2.91 14.24
N GLU A 62 2.68 3.61 15.08
CA GLU A 62 3.19 4.64 15.97
C GLU A 62 4.09 4.03 17.04
N ASP A 63 3.63 2.95 17.69
CA ASP A 63 4.42 2.19 18.66
C ASP A 63 5.72 1.67 18.02
N ALA A 64 5.65 1.15 16.79
CA ALA A 64 6.82 0.70 16.04
C ALA A 64 7.80 1.84 15.67
N ARG A 65 7.30 3.07 15.43
CA ARG A 65 8.14 4.24 15.14
C ARG A 65 8.86 4.76 16.38
N ASN A 66 8.18 4.70 17.51
CA ASN A 66 8.69 5.15 18.81
C ASN A 66 9.59 4.10 19.48
N GLY A 67 9.49 2.84 19.07
CA GLY A 67 10.28 1.73 19.57
C GLY A 67 11.70 1.60 18.98
N PRO A 68 12.46 0.58 19.41
CA PRO A 68 13.79 0.29 18.89
C PRO A 68 13.74 -0.07 17.40
N ARG A 69 14.76 0.37 16.64
CA ARG A 69 14.92 0.01 15.21
C ARG A 69 15.54 -1.39 15.06
N ASP A 70 14.85 -2.39 15.57
CA ASP A 70 15.26 -3.79 15.55
C ASP A 70 14.50 -4.58 14.46
N PRO A 71 15.19 -5.30 13.56
CA PRO A 71 14.55 -6.17 12.57
C PRO A 71 13.55 -7.17 13.14
N GLU A 72 13.77 -7.70 14.35
CA GLU A 72 12.85 -8.64 14.99
C GLU A 72 11.56 -7.94 15.43
N ILE A 73 11.66 -6.72 15.98
CA ILE A 73 10.50 -5.89 16.31
C ILE A 73 9.69 -5.59 15.05
N PHE A 74 10.34 -5.28 13.93
CA PHE A 74 9.63 -5.08 12.66
C PHE A 74 8.92 -6.34 12.15
N ARG A 75 9.49 -7.53 12.37
CA ARG A 75 8.82 -8.80 12.04
C ARG A 75 7.60 -9.01 12.93
N MET A 76 7.71 -8.77 14.24
CA MET A 76 6.57 -8.86 15.17
C MET A 76 5.46 -7.89 14.81
N VAL A 77 5.80 -6.63 14.51
CA VAL A 77 4.84 -5.61 14.06
C VAL A 77 4.13 -6.05 12.79
N ARG A 78 4.84 -6.66 11.83
CA ARG A 78 4.23 -7.21 10.62
C ARG A 78 3.24 -8.33 10.94
N GLN A 79 3.62 -9.26 11.81
CA GLN A 79 2.74 -10.35 12.25
C GLN A 79 1.48 -9.79 12.94
N GLN A 80 1.64 -8.83 13.85
CA GLN A 80 0.51 -8.18 14.53
C GLN A 80 -0.45 -7.53 13.54
N MET A 81 0.07 -6.90 12.47
CA MET A 81 -0.76 -6.33 11.41
C MET A 81 -1.50 -7.39 10.61
N GLU A 82 -0.87 -8.53 10.32
CA GLU A 82 -1.48 -9.66 9.62
C GLU A 82 -2.58 -10.30 10.47
N ASP A 83 -2.31 -10.58 11.75
CA ASP A 83 -3.28 -11.13 12.70
C ASP A 83 -4.48 -10.19 12.90
N LEU A 84 -4.21 -8.89 13.05
CA LEU A 84 -5.24 -7.86 13.13
C LEU A 84 -6.13 -7.86 11.89
N THR A 85 -5.52 -7.95 10.70
CA THR A 85 -6.27 -7.97 9.44
C THR A 85 -7.13 -9.22 9.34
N ALA A 86 -6.61 -10.39 9.71
CA ALA A 86 -7.35 -11.64 9.70
C ALA A 86 -8.56 -11.61 10.65
N ALA A 87 -8.39 -11.06 11.85
CA ALA A 87 -9.49 -10.92 12.82
C ALA A 87 -10.61 -9.99 12.30
N PHE A 88 -10.25 -8.90 11.62
CA PHE A 88 -11.23 -8.00 10.99
C PHE A 88 -11.89 -8.61 9.76
N ASP A 89 -11.16 -9.39 8.97
CA ASP A 89 -11.69 -10.08 7.79
C ASP A 89 -12.82 -11.06 8.19
N VAL A 90 -12.70 -11.76 9.34
CA VAL A 90 -13.78 -12.59 9.89
C VAL A 90 -15.04 -11.76 10.20
N ARG A 91 -14.89 -10.64 10.91
CA ARG A 91 -16.02 -9.75 11.26
C ARG A 91 -16.66 -9.10 10.03
N LEU A 92 -15.84 -8.74 9.03
CA LEU A 92 -16.33 -8.21 7.77
C LEU A 92 -17.11 -9.27 7.00
N LYS A 93 -16.66 -10.52 6.98
CA LYS A 93 -17.40 -11.64 6.36
C LYS A 93 -18.75 -11.86 7.03
N GLU A 94 -18.81 -11.82 8.36
CA GLU A 94 -20.07 -11.92 9.11
C GLU A 94 -21.03 -10.78 8.79
N THR A 95 -20.51 -9.55 8.61
CA THR A 95 -21.33 -8.35 8.36
C THR A 95 -21.83 -8.27 6.92
N LEU A 96 -20.98 -8.60 5.95
CA LEU A 96 -21.27 -8.49 4.53
C LEU A 96 -21.94 -9.75 3.95
N GLY A 97 -21.76 -10.90 4.60
CA GLY A 97 -22.03 -12.20 4.01
C GLY A 97 -20.91 -12.64 3.06
N GLU A 98 -20.93 -13.92 2.68
CA GLU A 98 -19.85 -14.55 1.91
C GLU A 98 -19.65 -13.91 0.53
N GLU A 99 -20.72 -13.73 -0.24
CA GLU A 99 -20.63 -13.19 -1.61
C GLU A 99 -20.04 -11.78 -1.66
N LYS A 100 -20.49 -10.87 -0.78
CA LYS A 100 -19.99 -9.49 -0.74
C LYS A 100 -18.59 -9.40 -0.14
N PHE A 101 -18.26 -10.30 0.79
CA PHE A 101 -16.91 -10.39 1.32
C PHE A 101 -15.91 -10.84 0.26
N ASP A 102 -16.25 -11.82 -0.58
CA ASP A 102 -15.39 -12.26 -1.68
C ASP A 102 -15.13 -11.13 -2.68
N LEU A 103 -16.17 -10.35 -3.02
CA LEU A 103 -16.01 -9.15 -3.86
C LEU A 103 -15.11 -8.09 -3.18
N PHE A 104 -15.25 -7.90 -1.87
CA PHE A 104 -14.39 -7.00 -1.11
C PHE A 104 -12.92 -7.45 -1.12
N VAL A 105 -12.65 -8.75 -0.95
CA VAL A 105 -11.31 -9.31 -1.02
C VAL A 105 -10.72 -9.11 -2.41
N ALA A 106 -11.47 -9.41 -3.47
CA ALA A 106 -11.04 -9.20 -4.85
C ALA A 106 -10.71 -7.73 -5.15
N HIS A 107 -11.56 -6.80 -4.69
CA HIS A 107 -11.29 -5.36 -4.80
C HIS A 107 -9.99 -4.98 -4.07
N ARG A 108 -9.78 -5.48 -2.85
CA ARG A 108 -8.56 -5.23 -2.06
C ARG A 108 -7.30 -5.76 -2.76
N GLU A 109 -7.36 -6.95 -3.33
CA GLU A 109 -6.24 -7.56 -4.07
C GLU A 109 -5.90 -6.76 -5.33
N ALA A 110 -6.90 -6.31 -6.08
CA ALA A 110 -6.71 -5.46 -7.25
C ALA A 110 -6.01 -4.14 -6.89
N GLU A 111 -6.44 -3.47 -5.81
CA GLU A 111 -5.76 -2.27 -5.30
C GLU A 111 -4.31 -2.54 -4.87
N GLN A 112 -4.04 -3.69 -4.24
CA GLN A 112 -2.70 -4.08 -3.83
C GLN A 112 -1.80 -4.35 -5.03
N ALA A 113 -2.30 -5.06 -6.04
CA ALA A 113 -1.58 -5.34 -7.28
C ALA A 113 -1.19 -4.04 -8.00
N GLU A 114 -2.13 -3.09 -8.11
CA GLU A 114 -1.84 -1.78 -8.74
C GLU A 114 -0.74 -1.01 -7.98
N ARG A 115 -0.74 -1.08 -6.65
CA ARG A 115 0.31 -0.47 -5.82
C ARG A 115 1.65 -1.20 -5.95
N GLY A 116 1.64 -2.53 -6.07
CA GLY A 116 2.82 -3.37 -6.32
C GLY A 116 3.48 -3.05 -7.66
N ASP A 117 2.68 -2.98 -8.73
CA ASP A 117 3.12 -2.62 -10.07
C ASP A 117 3.77 -1.23 -10.14
N ARG A 118 3.20 -0.27 -9.40
CA ARG A 118 3.77 1.08 -9.28
C ARG A 118 5.13 1.09 -8.57
N ARG A 119 5.40 0.16 -7.66
CA ARG A 119 6.69 0.03 -6.96
C ARG A 119 7.74 -0.68 -7.83
N GLY A 120 7.35 -1.68 -8.62
CA GLY A 120 8.25 -2.40 -9.53
C GLY A 120 8.78 -1.56 -10.70
N ARG A 121 8.03 -0.56 -11.15
CA ARG A 121 8.43 0.31 -12.28
C ARG A 121 9.55 1.31 -11.98
N ARG A 122 10.02 1.42 -10.72
CA ARG A 122 11.15 2.30 -10.37
C ARG A 122 12.53 1.68 -10.60
N GLY A 123 12.61 0.37 -10.84
CA GLY A 123 13.87 -0.36 -11.09
C GLY A 123 14.27 -0.49 -12.57
N ASN A 124 13.34 -0.37 -13.53
CA ASN A 124 13.58 -0.69 -14.94
C ASN A 124 14.07 0.50 -15.82
N ARG A 125 14.78 1.47 -15.24
CA ARG A 125 15.57 2.45 -16.03
C ARG A 125 17.05 2.29 -15.67
N GLY A 126 17.69 1.28 -16.24
CA GLY A 126 19.12 1.04 -16.07
C GLY A 126 19.75 -0.04 -16.96
N GLU A 127 18.98 -0.99 -17.49
CA GLU A 127 19.52 -2.03 -18.37
C GLU A 127 19.21 -1.71 -19.83
N GLY A 128 20.05 -0.89 -20.44
CA GLY A 128 19.88 -0.51 -21.84
C GLY A 128 20.99 0.34 -22.41
N ARG A 129 22.23 -0.19 -22.42
CA ARG A 129 23.24 -0.08 -23.51
C ARG A 129 24.66 -0.21 -22.97
N GLY A 130 25.19 -1.43 -23.06
CA GLY A 130 26.62 -1.70 -22.89
C GLY A 130 27.04 -3.09 -23.38
N GLY A 131 26.21 -3.77 -24.17
CA GLY A 131 26.64 -4.94 -24.92
C GLY A 131 27.46 -4.49 -26.14
N ARG A 132 28.79 -4.59 -26.04
CA ARG A 132 29.67 -4.84 -27.18
C ARG A 132 30.62 -5.97 -26.81
N SER A 133 30.31 -7.13 -27.38
CA SER A 133 31.21 -8.09 -28.04
C SER A 133 32.67 -8.07 -27.56
N GLY A 134 33.26 -9.16 -27.05
CA GLY A 134 33.28 -10.47 -27.71
C GLY A 134 34.19 -10.41 -28.95
N GLY A 135 35.48 -10.73 -28.77
CA GLY A 135 36.54 -10.79 -29.80
C GLY A 135 37.74 -9.95 -29.38
N GLY A 136 38.99 -10.38 -29.40
CA GLY A 136 39.69 -11.54 -29.92
C GLY A 136 41.19 -11.22 -29.81
N ARG A 137 42.03 -12.26 -29.80
CA ARG A 137 43.51 -12.29 -29.77
C ARG A 137 44.27 -11.11 -30.40
N GLY A 138 45.47 -10.82 -29.89
CA GLY A 138 46.57 -10.20 -30.67
C GLY A 138 47.57 -9.44 -29.81
N GLY A 139 48.84 -9.81 -29.88
CA GLY A 139 49.90 -9.35 -28.97
C GLY A 139 50.59 -8.03 -29.34
N ASN A 140 51.39 -7.54 -28.40
CA ASN A 140 52.86 -7.38 -28.50
C ASN A 140 53.41 -7.24 -27.08
#